data_AF-A0AAU9UZQ3-F1
#
_entry.id   AF-A0AAU9UZQ3-F1
#
_cell.length_a   1.000
_cell.length_b   1.000
_cell.length_c   1.000
_cell.angle_alpha   90.00
_cell.angle_beta   90.00
_cell.angle_gamma   90.00
#
_symmetry.space_group_name_H-M   'P 1'
#
loop_
_entity.id
_entity.type
_entity.pdbx_description
1 polymer ?
#
loop_
_entity_poly.entity_id
_entity_poly.type
_entity_poly.pdbx_seq_one_letter_code
_entity_poly.pdbx_strand_id
1 'polypeptide(L)'
;MPSASKIHRKLLVDRSDSDTSLCSQSIYQQSSHSVQSLELKSLSEGRSLNEEEVILEKNNIEAKQALDNICKKIKAKPRLYIEISNNCYFFFNLIENNTNISIVNILLCLKKIRLKTTFSELSDQFGISASYAGKIFRKCIPMISDVLETLIVKPDKIKIKRSLPIAFRHHYNKVNCIIDRFEIEIEKPSKSVNQALTWSEYKKGNTIKYLISSTPNG
;
A
#
# COMPACT_ATOMS: atom_id res chain seq x y z
N MET A 1 -31.16 -50.98 -28.06
CA MET A 1 -32.22 -50.95 -27.02
C MET A 1 -31.55 -51.33 -25.71
N PRO A 2 -31.71 -50.60 -24.57
CA PRO A 2 -32.64 -49.49 -24.21
C PRO A 2 -31.94 -48.09 -24.25
N SER A 3 -32.54 -46.90 -24.48
CA SER A 3 -33.67 -46.10 -23.89
C SER A 3 -33.42 -45.70 -22.43
N ALA A 4 -33.48 -44.46 -21.91
CA ALA A 4 -33.76 -43.06 -22.28
C ALA A 4 -32.98 -42.18 -21.25
N SER A 5 -32.67 -40.90 -21.41
CA SER A 5 -33.61 -39.79 -21.18
C SER A 5 -32.96 -38.43 -21.54
N LYS A 6 -33.66 -37.65 -22.37
CA LYS A 6 -33.34 -36.25 -22.70
C LYS A 6 -33.67 -35.34 -21.51
N ILE A 7 -32.73 -34.50 -21.09
CA ILE A 7 -33.01 -33.39 -20.16
C ILE A 7 -33.14 -32.11 -20.98
N HIS A 8 -34.35 -31.56 -21.04
CA HIS A 8 -34.66 -30.24 -21.56
C HIS A 8 -34.14 -29.17 -20.58
N ARG A 9 -33.20 -28.32 -21.00
CA ARG A 9 -32.96 -27.04 -20.33
C ARG A 9 -33.90 -25.99 -20.90
N LYS A 10 -34.78 -25.46 -20.06
CA LYS A 10 -35.70 -24.37 -20.39
C LYS A 10 -34.94 -23.05 -20.23
N LEU A 11 -34.93 -22.28 -21.31
CA LEU A 11 -34.42 -20.91 -21.40
C LEU A 11 -35.29 -19.96 -20.57
N LEU A 12 -34.65 -19.02 -19.87
CA LEU A 12 -35.25 -17.73 -19.53
C LEU A 12 -34.35 -16.64 -20.12
N VAL A 13 -34.90 -16.07 -21.18
CA VAL A 13 -34.63 -14.80 -21.86
C VAL A 13 -35.30 -13.72 -20.98
N ASP A 14 -34.65 -12.63 -20.56
CA ASP A 14 -34.56 -11.30 -21.19
C ASP A 14 -34.17 -10.34 -20.03
N ARG A 15 -33.44 -9.22 -20.14
CA ARG A 15 -33.38 -8.21 -21.19
C ARG A 15 -32.07 -7.43 -21.07
N SER A 16 -31.50 -7.15 -22.23
CA SER A 16 -30.53 -6.09 -22.50
C SER A 16 -31.14 -4.70 -22.25
N ASP A 17 -30.32 -3.70 -21.98
CA ASP A 17 -29.99 -2.71 -23.02
C ASP A 17 -28.90 -1.74 -22.54
N SER A 18 -28.00 -1.50 -23.48
CA SER A 18 -26.78 -0.74 -23.41
C SER A 18 -26.97 0.72 -23.83
N ASP A 19 -26.04 1.54 -23.35
CA ASP A 19 -25.38 2.64 -24.05
C ASP A 19 -26.02 4.04 -24.27
N THR A 20 -25.12 5.01 -24.07
CA THR A 20 -24.92 6.30 -24.76
C THR A 20 -25.60 7.59 -24.29
N SER A 21 -24.71 8.48 -23.80
CA SER A 21 -24.54 9.91 -24.09
C SER A 21 -25.70 10.91 -23.91
N LEU A 22 -25.45 12.02 -23.21
CA LEU A 22 -25.18 13.35 -23.79
C LEU A 22 -25.11 14.43 -22.69
N CYS A 23 -24.17 15.35 -22.90
CA CYS A 23 -24.04 16.64 -22.23
C CYS A 23 -25.30 17.50 -22.43
N SER A 24 -25.74 18.28 -21.41
CA SER A 24 -26.03 19.74 -21.52
C SER A 24 -26.76 20.31 -20.27
N GLN A 25 -26.21 21.42 -19.77
CA GLN A 25 -26.87 22.65 -19.27
C GLN A 25 -27.67 22.66 -17.94
N SER A 26 -27.02 23.28 -16.94
CA SER A 26 -27.51 24.35 -16.04
C SER A 26 -29.02 24.48 -15.78
N ILE A 27 -29.42 24.27 -14.52
CA ILE A 27 -30.53 24.99 -13.87
C ILE A 27 -30.05 25.44 -12.48
N TYR A 28 -30.06 26.76 -12.29
CA TYR A 28 -30.01 27.40 -10.97
C TYR A 28 -31.23 27.00 -10.16
N GLN A 29 -31.04 26.49 -8.94
CA GLN A 29 -32.01 26.70 -7.87
C GLN A 29 -31.35 26.62 -6.49
N GLN A 30 -31.30 27.77 -5.83
CA GLN A 30 -31.02 27.90 -4.40
C GLN A 30 -32.18 27.29 -3.59
N SER A 31 -31.88 26.50 -2.56
CA SER A 31 -32.59 26.57 -1.27
C SER A 31 -31.81 25.84 -0.15
N SER A 32 -31.21 26.66 0.71
CA SER A 32 -31.19 26.64 2.18
C SER A 32 -31.35 25.34 3.01
N HIS A 33 -30.34 25.16 3.88
CA HIS A 33 -30.37 24.76 5.31
C HIS A 33 -30.68 23.31 5.74
N SER A 34 -29.62 22.61 6.19
CA SER A 34 -29.44 22.26 7.62
C SER A 34 -28.02 21.71 7.86
N VAL A 35 -27.08 22.58 8.19
CA VAL A 35 -25.78 22.17 8.75
C VAL A 35 -25.95 22.08 10.25
N GLN A 36 -25.92 20.87 10.76
CA GLN A 36 -25.94 20.57 12.19
C GLN A 36 -24.64 21.08 12.81
N SER A 37 -24.76 22.14 13.60
CA SER A 37 -23.67 22.75 14.37
C SER A 37 -23.18 21.77 15.43
N LEU A 38 -21.91 21.38 15.36
CA LEU A 38 -21.21 20.72 16.46
C LEU A 38 -20.70 21.80 17.42
N GLU A 39 -21.36 21.93 18.57
CA GLU A 39 -20.94 22.80 19.67
C GLU A 39 -19.63 22.28 20.30
N LEU A 40 -18.58 23.09 20.26
CA LEU A 40 -17.40 22.95 21.09
C LEU A 40 -17.66 23.62 22.44
N LYS A 41 -17.67 22.82 23.51
CA LYS A 41 -17.74 23.31 24.90
C LYS A 41 -16.51 24.18 25.19
N SER A 42 -16.75 25.45 25.45
CA SER A 42 -15.76 26.41 25.94
C SER A 42 -15.35 26.06 27.38
N LEU A 43 -14.04 26.03 27.61
CA LEU A 43 -13.46 26.24 28.94
C LEU A 43 -12.77 27.60 28.92
N SER A 44 -13.17 28.40 29.90
CA SER A 44 -12.84 29.78 30.16
C SER A 44 -11.39 29.98 30.61
N GLU A 45 -10.66 30.83 29.91
CA GLU A 45 -9.88 31.95 30.46
C GLU A 45 -9.51 32.86 29.27
N GLY A 46 -10.07 34.07 29.26
CA GLY A 46 -10.10 34.95 28.09
C GLY A 46 -8.71 35.47 27.71
N ARG A 47 -8.09 34.83 26.73
CA ARG A 47 -7.07 35.43 25.85
C ARG A 47 -7.77 35.84 24.57
N SER A 48 -7.70 37.13 24.20
CA SER A 48 -8.08 37.57 22.85
C SER A 48 -7.07 36.97 21.88
N LEU A 49 -7.35 35.76 21.39
CA LEU A 49 -6.52 35.12 20.39
C LEU A 49 -6.63 35.92 19.09
N ASN A 50 -5.50 36.20 18.46
CA ASN A 50 -5.48 36.90 17.19
C ASN A 50 -6.13 36.03 16.10
N GLU A 51 -6.74 36.61 15.05
CA GLU A 51 -7.43 35.84 13.99
C GLU A 51 -6.54 34.73 13.39
N GLU A 52 -5.23 34.97 13.31
CA GLU A 52 -4.23 33.99 12.86
C GLU A 52 -4.11 32.78 13.79
N GLU A 53 -4.20 32.97 15.11
CA GLU A 53 -4.14 31.88 16.11
C GLU A 53 -5.38 30.99 16.01
N VAL A 54 -6.55 31.59 15.80
CA VAL A 54 -7.81 30.86 15.61
C VAL A 54 -7.78 30.01 14.34
N ILE A 55 -7.27 30.57 13.23
CA ILE A 55 -7.11 29.84 11.96
C ILE A 55 -6.13 28.67 12.13
N LEU A 56 -5.01 28.90 12.81
CA LEU A 56 -4.01 27.86 13.06
C LEU A 56 -4.58 26.72 13.91
N GLU A 57 -5.35 27.04 14.95
CA GLU A 57 -5.99 26.06 15.81
C GLU A 57 -7.02 25.22 15.05
N LYS A 58 -7.84 25.86 14.20
CA LYS A 58 -8.77 25.15 13.32
C LYS A 58 -8.06 24.18 12.38
N ASN A 59 -6.97 24.62 11.73
CA ASN A 59 -6.19 23.78 10.83
C ASN A 59 -5.58 22.57 11.57
N ASN A 60 -5.12 22.76 12.82
CA ASN A 60 -4.59 21.67 13.64
C ASN A 60 -5.67 20.65 14.02
N ILE A 61 -6.89 21.11 14.31
CA ILE A 61 -8.04 20.23 14.60
C ILE A 61 -8.37 19.39 13.37
N GLU A 62 -8.46 20.01 12.19
CA GLU A 62 -8.73 19.31 10.92
C GLU A 62 -7.65 18.27 10.60
N ALA A 63 -6.38 18.64 10.77
CA ALA A 63 -5.25 17.73 10.59
C ALA A 63 -5.32 16.50 11.52
N LYS A 64 -5.65 16.71 12.80
CA LYS A 64 -5.81 15.63 13.78
C LYS A 64 -6.99 14.71 13.43
N GLN A 65 -8.11 15.29 12.99
CA GLN A 65 -9.28 14.53 12.55
C GLN A 65 -8.98 13.69 11.32
N ALA A 66 -8.25 14.23 10.33
CA ALA A 66 -7.82 13.49 9.15
C ALA A 66 -6.99 12.27 9.52
N LEU A 67 -6.00 12.46 10.41
CA LEU A 67 -5.14 11.40 10.92
C LEU A 67 -5.96 10.30 11.63
N ASP A 68 -6.88 10.68 12.52
CA ASP A 68 -7.74 9.73 13.22
C ASP A 68 -8.61 8.91 12.24
N ASN A 69 -9.14 9.57 11.21
CA ASN A 69 -9.96 8.93 10.20
C ASN A 69 -9.18 7.90 9.38
N ILE A 70 -7.94 8.21 8.96
CA ILE A 70 -7.13 7.24 8.24
C ILE A 70 -6.70 6.09 9.15
N CYS A 71 -6.34 6.36 10.41
CA CYS A 71 -5.99 5.31 11.37
C CYS A 71 -7.15 4.34 11.62
N LYS A 72 -8.39 4.84 11.72
CA LYS A 72 -9.60 4.00 11.79
C LYS A 72 -9.77 3.13 10.55
N LYS A 73 -9.60 3.69 9.36
CA LYS A 73 -9.69 2.95 8.08
C LYS A 73 -8.63 1.85 7.97
N ILE A 74 -7.38 2.15 8.34
CA ILE A 74 -6.28 1.17 8.36
C ILE A 74 -6.60 0.03 9.32
N LYS A 75 -7.02 0.33 10.55
CA LYS A 75 -7.40 -0.69 11.54
C LYS A 75 -8.56 -1.58 11.06
N ALA A 76 -9.54 -0.99 10.38
CA ALA A 76 -10.68 -1.74 9.85
C ALA A 76 -10.29 -2.67 8.68
N LYS A 77 -9.36 -2.24 7.81
CA LYS A 77 -8.99 -2.97 6.58
C LYS A 77 -7.47 -2.94 6.35
N PRO A 78 -6.66 -3.57 7.22
CA PRO A 78 -5.21 -3.39 7.19
C PRO A 78 -4.58 -3.97 5.92
N ARG A 79 -5.05 -5.13 5.42
CA ARG A 79 -4.54 -5.73 4.16
C ARG A 79 -4.76 -4.83 2.94
N LEU A 80 -5.85 -4.06 2.95
CA LEU A 80 -6.14 -3.12 1.87
C LEU A 80 -5.15 -1.94 1.89
N TYR A 81 -4.89 -1.37 3.07
CA TYR A 81 -4.13 -0.14 3.17
C TYR A 81 -2.62 -0.32 3.32
N ILE A 82 -2.16 -1.38 3.99
CA ILE A 82 -0.76 -1.59 4.35
C ILE A 82 -0.25 -3.01 4.04
N GLU A 83 -1.09 -3.88 3.47
CA GLU A 83 -0.80 -5.28 3.12
C GLU A 83 -0.54 -6.24 4.28
N ILE A 84 -0.66 -5.76 5.51
CA ILE A 84 -0.40 -6.55 6.72
C ILE A 84 -1.72 -7.01 7.33
N SER A 85 -1.78 -8.23 7.85
CA SER A 85 -2.95 -8.75 8.57
C SER A 85 -2.94 -8.29 10.04
N ASN A 86 -4.10 -8.32 10.70
CA ASN A 86 -4.19 -7.97 12.14
C ASN A 86 -3.20 -8.77 13.01
N ASN A 87 -2.95 -10.03 12.66
CA ASN A 87 -2.05 -10.91 13.41
C ASN A 87 -0.57 -10.50 13.32
N CYS A 88 -0.25 -9.61 12.38
CA CYS A 88 1.12 -9.17 12.10
C CYS A 88 1.40 -7.76 12.68
N TYR A 89 0.50 -7.21 13.50
CA TYR A 89 0.69 -5.90 14.14
C TYR A 89 1.90 -5.85 15.09
N PHE A 90 2.38 -7.01 15.56
CA PHE A 90 3.61 -7.09 16.36
C PHE A 90 4.83 -6.51 15.61
N PHE A 91 4.81 -6.48 14.28
CA PHE A 91 5.87 -5.86 13.49
C PHE A 91 5.99 -4.36 13.74
N PHE A 92 4.89 -3.66 14.04
CA PHE A 92 4.97 -2.21 14.32
C PHE A 92 5.72 -1.96 15.62
N ASN A 93 5.44 -2.75 16.65
CA ASN A 93 6.18 -2.68 17.92
C ASN A 93 7.65 -3.07 17.72
N LEU A 94 7.92 -4.10 16.91
CA LEU A 94 9.29 -4.50 16.57
C LEU A 94 10.05 -3.35 15.89
N ILE A 95 9.46 -2.73 14.88
CA ILE A 95 10.09 -1.62 14.15
C ILE A 95 10.27 -0.41 15.07
N GLU A 96 9.23 -0.01 15.82
CA GLU A 96 9.27 1.14 16.73
C GLU A 96 10.37 0.98 17.78
N ASN A 97 10.47 -0.19 18.42
CA ASN A 97 11.49 -0.47 19.42
C ASN A 97 12.93 -0.46 18.87
N ASN A 98 13.12 -0.82 17.60
CA ASN A 98 14.45 -0.90 16.99
C ASN A 98 14.88 0.42 16.29
N THR A 99 13.94 1.30 15.94
CA THR A 99 14.22 2.48 15.10
C THR A 99 13.79 3.80 15.71
N ASN A 100 12.99 3.77 16.77
CA ASN A 100 12.32 4.93 17.37
C ASN A 100 11.44 5.72 16.37
N ILE A 101 10.95 5.05 15.32
CA ILE A 101 9.99 5.60 14.37
C ILE A 101 8.58 5.37 14.94
N SER A 102 7.78 6.45 15.04
CA SER A 102 6.40 6.35 15.49
C SER A 102 5.57 5.42 14.59
N ILE A 103 4.64 4.68 15.20
CA ILE A 103 3.70 3.81 14.46
C ILE A 103 3.00 4.55 13.31
N VAL A 104 2.60 5.81 13.51
CA VAL A 104 1.94 6.62 12.47
C VAL A 104 2.84 6.78 11.24
N ASN A 105 4.13 7.05 11.43
CA ASN A 105 5.08 7.20 10.34
C ASN A 105 5.36 5.87 9.64
N ILE A 106 5.36 4.75 10.37
CA ILE A 106 5.44 3.40 9.79
C ILE A 106 4.22 3.14 8.90
N LEU A 107 3.01 3.44 9.40
CA LEU A 107 1.76 3.29 8.63
C LEU A 107 1.76 4.13 7.35
N LEU A 108 2.26 5.38 7.42
CA LEU A 108 2.42 6.24 6.25
C LEU A 108 3.32 5.58 5.20
N CYS A 109 4.47 5.04 5.62
CA CYS A 109 5.42 4.39 4.72
C CYS A 109 4.84 3.14 4.06
N LEU A 110 4.24 2.25 4.85
CA LEU A 110 3.65 1.01 4.35
C LEU A 110 2.48 1.28 3.40
N LYS A 111 1.65 2.27 3.72
CA LYS A 111 0.54 2.68 2.85
C LYS A 111 1.02 3.26 1.52
N LYS A 112 2.07 4.09 1.55
CA LYS A 112 2.71 4.61 0.35
C LYS A 112 3.21 3.49 -0.56
N ILE A 113 3.87 2.47 0.00
CA ILE A 113 4.35 1.30 -0.74
C ILE A 113 3.17 0.52 -1.32
N ARG A 114 2.19 0.19 -0.47
CA ARG A 114 1.05 -0.67 -0.83
C ARG A 114 0.20 -0.07 -1.94
N LEU A 115 -0.20 1.19 -1.78
CA LEU A 115 -1.20 1.83 -2.65
C LEU A 115 -0.58 2.77 -3.68
N LYS A 116 0.75 2.95 -3.69
CA LYS A 116 1.46 3.91 -4.55
C LYS A 116 0.95 5.36 -4.42
N THR A 117 0.26 5.71 -3.32
CA THR A 117 -0.40 7.03 -3.12
C THR A 117 0.56 8.19 -3.30
N THR A 118 0.11 9.33 -3.82
CA THR A 118 0.98 10.51 -3.93
C THR A 118 1.32 11.09 -2.57
N PHE A 119 2.37 11.92 -2.48
CA PHE A 119 2.65 12.64 -1.23
C PHE A 119 1.59 13.69 -0.90
N SER A 120 0.85 14.18 -1.90
CA SER A 120 -0.31 15.06 -1.70
C SER A 120 -1.49 14.32 -1.07
N GLU A 121 -1.80 13.12 -1.53
CA GLU A 121 -2.87 12.32 -0.90
C GLU A 121 -2.49 11.93 0.54
N LEU A 122 -1.21 11.67 0.79
CA LEU A 122 -0.71 11.40 2.14
C LEU A 122 -0.75 12.64 3.03
N SER A 123 -0.50 13.85 2.49
CA SER A 123 -0.62 15.08 3.29
C SER A 123 -2.04 15.24 3.81
N ASP A 124 -3.02 15.07 2.93
CA ASP A 124 -4.42 15.25 3.27
C ASP A 124 -4.89 14.22 4.29
N GLN A 125 -4.41 12.97 4.16
CA GLN A 125 -4.83 11.87 5.03
C GLN A 125 -4.14 11.89 6.40
N PHE A 126 -2.90 12.35 6.49
CA PHE A 126 -2.12 12.35 7.73
C PHE A 126 -2.07 13.71 8.41
N GLY A 127 -2.65 14.76 7.83
CA GLY A 127 -2.67 16.10 8.42
C GLY A 127 -1.28 16.74 8.49
N ILE A 128 -0.42 16.48 7.51
CA ILE A 128 0.97 16.97 7.45
C ILE A 128 1.27 17.53 6.07
N SER A 129 2.33 18.31 5.90
CA SER A 129 2.70 18.78 4.55
C SER A 129 3.26 17.65 3.67
N ALA A 130 3.03 17.74 2.35
CA ALA A 130 3.54 16.75 1.39
C ALA A 130 5.08 16.64 1.42
N SER A 131 5.76 17.78 1.60
CA SER A 131 7.21 17.83 1.80
C SER A 131 7.66 17.06 3.04
N TYR A 132 6.92 17.18 4.15
CA TYR A 132 7.22 16.45 5.38
C TYR A 132 6.94 14.95 5.24
N ALA A 133 5.82 14.56 4.62
CA ALA A 133 5.52 13.17 4.28
C ALA A 133 6.65 12.53 3.43
N GLY A 134 7.16 13.27 2.43
CA GLY A 134 8.29 12.84 1.62
C GLY A 134 9.60 12.69 2.40
N LYS A 135 9.85 13.57 3.39
CA LYS A 135 11.02 13.45 4.29
C LYS A 135 10.91 12.22 5.19
N ILE A 136 9.73 12.00 5.79
CA ILE A 136 9.45 10.80 6.59
C ILE A 136 9.71 9.55 5.76
N PHE A 137 9.10 9.46 4.57
CA PHE A 137 9.24 8.28 3.71
C PHE A 137 10.70 7.96 3.39
N ARG A 138 11.48 8.95 2.91
CA ARG A 138 12.89 8.74 2.55
C ARG A 138 13.77 8.38 3.75
N LYS A 139 13.47 8.91 4.93
CA LYS A 139 14.23 8.63 6.16
C LYS A 139 13.90 7.26 6.74
N CYS A 140 12.62 6.92 6.80
CA CYS A 140 12.13 5.75 7.52
C CYS A 140 12.28 4.44 6.73
N ILE A 141 12.16 4.48 5.40
CA ILE A 141 12.19 3.26 4.57
C ILE A 141 13.47 2.42 4.76
N PRO A 142 14.69 2.99 4.73
CA PRO A 142 15.90 2.20 4.99
C PRO A 142 15.90 1.54 6.37
N MET A 143 15.53 2.29 7.42
CA MET A 143 15.49 1.77 8.79
C MET A 143 14.46 0.65 8.95
N ILE A 144 13.28 0.79 8.33
CA ILE A 144 12.26 -0.26 8.31
C ILE A 144 12.80 -1.50 7.58
N SER A 145 13.48 -1.30 6.44
CA SER A 145 14.08 -2.38 5.66
C SER A 145 15.09 -3.19 6.50
N ASP A 146 15.97 -2.51 7.23
CA ASP A 146 17.00 -3.16 8.05
C ASP A 146 16.37 -4.05 9.14
N VAL A 147 15.30 -3.59 9.78
CA VAL A 147 14.57 -4.40 10.77
C VAL A 147 13.88 -5.60 10.11
N LEU A 148 13.22 -5.38 8.97
CA LEU A 148 12.48 -6.45 8.29
C LEU A 148 13.41 -7.48 7.64
N GLU A 149 14.64 -7.12 7.29
CA GLU A 149 15.63 -8.05 6.74
C GLU A 149 15.90 -9.23 7.71
N THR A 150 15.85 -8.97 9.02
CA THR A 150 16.01 -10.00 10.05
C THR A 150 14.95 -11.11 10.01
N LEU A 151 13.82 -10.85 9.36
CA LEU A 151 12.72 -11.81 9.19
C LEU A 151 12.93 -12.74 7.99
N ILE A 152 13.91 -12.46 7.14
CA ILE A 152 14.22 -13.29 5.97
C ILE A 152 14.98 -14.53 6.46
N VAL A 153 14.25 -15.66 6.54
CA VAL A 153 14.83 -16.94 6.94
C VAL A 153 15.77 -17.46 5.86
N LYS A 154 17.04 -17.63 6.21
CA LYS A 154 18.00 -18.33 5.36
C LYS A 154 17.77 -19.84 5.48
N PRO A 155 17.48 -20.53 4.36
CA PRO A 155 17.19 -21.96 4.43
C PRO A 155 18.46 -22.75 4.78
N ASP A 156 18.34 -23.66 5.75
CA ASP A 156 19.43 -24.53 6.18
C ASP A 156 19.72 -25.60 5.10
N LYS A 157 20.99 -25.69 4.71
CA LYS A 157 21.48 -26.66 3.70
C LYS A 157 21.11 -28.10 4.06
N ILE A 158 21.14 -28.46 5.34
CA ILE A 158 20.80 -29.81 5.79
C ILE A 158 19.30 -30.07 5.56
N LYS A 159 18.45 -29.11 5.94
CA LYS A 159 17.00 -29.21 5.72
C LYS A 159 16.66 -29.29 4.23
N ILE A 160 17.27 -28.44 3.39
CA ILE A 160 17.07 -28.46 1.93
C ILE A 160 17.44 -29.84 1.36
N LYS A 161 18.59 -30.41 1.75
CA LYS A 161 19.02 -31.72 1.25
C LYS A 161 18.03 -32.83 1.65
N ARG A 162 17.44 -32.75 2.84
CA ARG A 162 16.43 -33.71 3.32
C ARG A 162 15.09 -33.55 2.61
N SER A 163 14.67 -32.33 2.29
CA SER A 163 13.43 -32.04 1.56
C SER A 163 13.60 -32.05 0.04
N LEU A 164 14.77 -32.42 -0.47
CA LEU A 164 15.05 -32.37 -1.90
C LEU A 164 14.11 -33.30 -2.70
N PRO A 165 13.35 -32.78 -3.69
CA PRO A 165 12.46 -33.60 -4.49
C PRO A 165 13.21 -34.68 -5.27
N ILE A 166 12.55 -35.82 -5.52
CA ILE A 166 13.16 -37.00 -6.15
C ILE A 166 13.82 -36.63 -7.50
N ALA A 167 13.16 -35.79 -8.31
CA ALA A 167 13.68 -35.33 -9.60
C ALA A 167 15.05 -34.64 -9.52
N PHE A 168 15.36 -33.98 -8.39
CA PHE A 168 16.64 -33.29 -8.19
C PHE A 168 17.73 -34.19 -7.62
N ARG A 169 17.41 -35.35 -7.04
CA ARG A 169 18.39 -36.18 -6.31
C ARG A 169 19.45 -36.82 -7.20
N HIS A 170 19.12 -37.15 -8.45
CA HIS A 170 20.08 -37.85 -9.32
C HIS A 170 21.15 -36.89 -9.87
N HIS A 171 20.73 -35.80 -10.52
CA HIS A 171 21.63 -34.87 -11.19
C HIS A 171 21.96 -33.60 -10.39
N TYR A 172 21.15 -33.25 -9.39
CA TYR A 172 21.22 -31.96 -8.67
C TYR A 172 21.26 -32.13 -7.15
N ASN A 173 21.88 -33.20 -6.62
CA ASN A 173 21.87 -33.49 -5.16
C ASN A 173 22.56 -32.45 -4.25
N LYS A 174 23.28 -31.48 -4.84
CA LYS A 174 23.93 -30.36 -4.12
C LYS A 174 23.21 -29.02 -4.35
N VAL A 175 22.05 -29.01 -4.99
CA VAL A 175 21.30 -27.77 -5.23
C VAL A 175 20.70 -27.25 -3.93
N ASN A 176 20.86 -25.95 -3.69
CA ASN A 176 20.33 -25.29 -2.49
C ASN A 176 19.14 -24.39 -2.81
N CYS A 177 19.15 -23.77 -3.99
CA CYS A 177 18.07 -22.92 -4.46
C CYS A 177 18.01 -22.93 -5.99
N ILE A 178 16.84 -22.64 -6.51
CA ILE A 178 16.60 -22.33 -7.93
C ILE A 178 16.51 -20.81 -8.02
N ILE A 179 17.25 -20.23 -8.95
CA ILE A 179 17.36 -18.78 -9.10
C ILE A 179 16.68 -18.38 -10.41
N ASP A 180 15.87 -17.34 -10.35
CA ASP A 180 15.28 -16.70 -11.52
C ASP A 180 15.52 -15.19 -11.52
N ARG A 181 15.59 -14.62 -12.73
CA ARG A 181 15.76 -13.18 -12.94
C ARG A 181 14.40 -12.56 -13.17
N PHE A 182 13.99 -11.72 -12.24
CA PHE A 182 12.76 -10.93 -12.36
C PHE A 182 13.10 -9.49 -12.71
N GLU A 183 12.46 -8.92 -13.72
CA GLU A 183 12.68 -7.53 -14.14
C GLU A 183 11.37 -6.76 -14.10
N ILE A 184 11.35 -5.64 -13.37
CA ILE A 184 10.22 -4.71 -13.33
C ILE A 184 10.61 -3.47 -14.14
N GLU A 185 9.78 -3.09 -15.10
CA GLU A 185 9.96 -1.83 -15.82
C GLU A 185 9.70 -0.64 -14.90
N ILE A 186 10.54 0.38 -15.02
CA ILE A 186 10.47 1.61 -14.24
C ILE A 186 10.37 2.82 -15.15
N GLU A 187 9.90 3.93 -14.58
CA GLU A 187 9.99 5.22 -15.24
C GLU A 187 11.45 5.56 -15.54
N LYS A 188 11.68 6.16 -16.71
CA LYS A 188 13.01 6.59 -17.16
C LYS A 188 13.66 7.49 -16.11
N PRO A 189 14.79 7.08 -15.50
CA PRO A 189 15.46 7.92 -14.50
C PRO A 189 15.89 9.26 -15.10
N SER A 190 15.83 10.35 -14.34
CA SER A 190 16.21 11.67 -14.87
C SER A 190 17.71 11.79 -15.17
N LYS A 191 18.56 11.10 -14.40
CA LYS A 191 20.03 11.11 -14.59
C LYS A 191 20.45 10.10 -15.65
N SER A 192 21.25 10.53 -16.63
CA SER A 192 21.75 9.69 -17.73
C SER A 192 22.51 8.44 -17.24
N VAL A 193 23.33 8.59 -16.19
CA VAL A 193 24.05 7.47 -15.56
C VAL A 193 23.07 6.40 -15.07
N ASN A 194 22.00 6.81 -14.39
CA ASN A 194 20.98 5.86 -13.91
C ASN A 194 20.19 5.24 -15.05
N GLN A 195 19.96 5.97 -16.15
CA GLN A 195 19.33 5.41 -17.35
C GLN A 195 20.19 4.30 -17.96
N ALA A 196 21.49 4.53 -18.11
CA ALA A 196 22.42 3.53 -18.62
C ALA A 196 22.48 2.29 -17.70
N LEU A 197 22.56 2.50 -16.37
CA LEU A 197 22.63 1.41 -15.40
C LEU A 197 21.35 0.56 -15.31
N THR A 198 20.20 1.16 -15.57
CA THR A 198 18.90 0.46 -15.49
C THR A 198 18.40 -0.03 -16.86
N TRP A 199 19.13 0.23 -17.95
CA TRP A 199 18.71 -0.21 -19.28
C TRP A 199 18.68 -1.75 -19.39
N SER A 200 17.55 -2.29 -19.82
CA SER A 200 17.41 -3.70 -20.17
C SER A 200 17.30 -3.81 -21.68
N GLU A 201 18.35 -4.36 -22.29
CA GLU A 201 18.37 -4.60 -23.74
C GLU A 201 17.30 -5.61 -24.15
N TYR A 202 16.98 -6.54 -23.25
CA TYR A 202 15.95 -7.55 -23.45
C TYR A 202 14.54 -6.93 -23.47
N LYS A 203 14.24 -6.02 -22.53
CA LYS A 203 12.92 -5.34 -22.46
C LYS A 203 12.84 -4.03 -23.25
N LYS A 204 13.96 -3.59 -23.83
CA LYS A 204 14.09 -2.31 -24.56
C LYS A 204 13.62 -1.10 -23.74
N GLY A 205 13.93 -1.11 -22.43
CA GLY A 205 13.47 -0.08 -21.49
C GLY A 205 14.25 -0.08 -20.18
N ASN A 206 13.98 0.91 -19.31
CA ASN A 206 14.59 1.00 -17.99
C ASN A 206 13.90 0.03 -17.03
N THR A 207 14.67 -0.81 -16.34
CA THR A 207 14.17 -1.85 -15.44
C THR A 207 14.98 -1.90 -14.14
N ILE A 208 14.34 -2.36 -13.08
CA ILE A 208 15.03 -2.86 -11.89
C ILE A 208 15.04 -4.38 -11.98
N LYS A 209 16.21 -4.97 -11.78
CA LYS A 209 16.45 -6.41 -11.80
C LYS A 209 16.48 -6.95 -10.39
N TYR A 210 15.73 -8.02 -10.15
CA TYR A 210 15.65 -8.75 -8.91
C TYR A 210 16.13 -10.18 -9.14
N LEU A 211 16.95 -10.68 -8.22
CA LEU A 211 17.32 -12.08 -8.17
C LEU A 211 16.40 -12.78 -7.18
N ILE A 212 15.50 -13.62 -7.67
CA ILE A 212 14.58 -14.37 -6.83
C ILE A 212 15.15 -15.78 -6.66
N SER A 213 15.27 -16.24 -5.43
CA SER A 213 15.68 -17.61 -5.12
C SER A 213 14.55 -18.35 -4.41
N SER A 214 14.20 -19.53 -4.89
CA SER A 214 13.28 -20.45 -4.21
C SER A 214 14.00 -21.72 -3.79
N THR A 215 13.54 -22.36 -2.72
CA THR A 215 14.02 -23.70 -2.37
C THR A 215 13.54 -24.72 -3.42
N PRO A 216 14.29 -25.82 -3.68
CA PRO A 216 13.91 -26.79 -4.71
C PRO A 216 12.56 -27.48 -4.48
N ASN A 217 12.06 -27.47 -3.25
CA ASN A 217 10.79 -28.07 -2.85
C ASN A 217 9.59 -27.10 -2.90
N GLY A 218 9.77 -25.90 -3.47
CA GLY A 218 8.81 -24.78 -3.35
C GLY A 218 9.14 -23.96 -2.13
#